data_AF-A0A2G5DNP5-F1
#
_entry.id   AF-A0A2G5DNP5-F1
#
_cell.length_a   1.000
_cell.length_b   1.000
_cell.length_c   1.000
_cell.angle_alpha   90.00
_cell.angle_beta   90.00
_cell.angle_gamma   90.00
#
_symmetry.space_group_name_H-M   'P 1'
#
loop_
_entity.id
_entity.type
_entity.pdbx_description
1 polymer ?
#
loop_
_entity_poly.entity_id
_entity_poly.type
_entity_poly.pdbx_seq_one_letter_code
_entity_poly.pdbx_strand_id
1 'polypeptide(L)'
;MSSSPGVSPVVISDCIEHLLHFTLSSSIDETLEIDLGLSKEYCSNLLINDPDPNHCNITELLDSSAGVPPYPLYKRLASALHQCLESGAFVRNSNANMQFQEHESFEKRKDDWNMLFQENGFKLINMLKALDFELHVQEPYFSQLRGGVKTVEGRCAVGDYNRIKTGALLLFNKCLLLEVQDVERYASFADMLEAKSLERVLPGAKTIEEGAQIYRKFYTVEKEKLNGVLAISVSRPDSQPYITIASIVSGLSYEGISSLLGLMHTSGTAGYTLPPPRSALLSSFFMPHEPTR
;
A
#
# COMPACT_ATOMS: atom_id res chain seq x y z
N MET A 1 12.23 -22.66 2.51
CA MET A 1 11.21 -23.02 3.51
C MET A 1 10.26 -21.84 3.61
N SER A 2 9.01 -21.97 3.14
CA SER A 2 8.04 -20.88 3.24
C SER A 2 7.42 -20.86 4.64
N SER A 3 7.51 -19.71 5.28
CA SER A 3 6.83 -19.37 6.54
C SER A 3 5.32 -19.66 6.45
N SER A 4 4.71 -20.05 7.58
CA SER A 4 3.25 -20.24 7.69
C SER A 4 2.55 -18.95 7.26
N PRO A 5 1.63 -18.96 6.28
CA PRO A 5 0.97 -17.74 5.83
C PRO A 5 -0.38 -17.60 6.55
N GLY A 6 -0.56 -16.48 7.23
CA GLY A 6 -1.68 -16.20 8.12
C GLY A 6 -1.21 -15.66 9.47
N VAL A 7 -0.33 -14.65 9.44
CA VAL A 7 0.18 -14.03 10.66
C VAL A 7 -0.91 -13.13 11.24
N SER A 8 -1.19 -13.33 12.52
CA SER A 8 -1.81 -12.33 13.39
C SER A 8 -0.78 -11.92 14.45
N PRO A 9 -0.64 -10.63 14.78
CA PRO A 9 -1.46 -9.49 14.33
C PRO A 9 -0.89 -8.74 13.11
N VAL A 10 -1.78 -8.14 12.33
CA VAL A 10 -1.45 -7.19 11.26
C VAL A 10 -0.75 -5.97 11.86
N VAL A 11 0.44 -5.65 11.38
CA VAL A 11 1.18 -4.45 11.80
C VAL A 11 0.64 -3.25 11.01
N ILE A 12 -0.14 -2.38 11.66
CA ILE A 12 -0.85 -1.28 11.01
C ILE A 12 0.12 -0.35 10.26
N SER A 13 1.25 0.01 10.87
CA SER A 13 2.26 0.89 10.24
C SER A 13 2.73 0.34 8.88
N ASP A 14 3.01 -0.96 8.81
CA ASP A 14 3.44 -1.61 7.58
C ASP A 14 2.32 -1.60 6.53
N CYS A 15 1.07 -1.77 6.94
CA CYS A 15 -0.08 -1.69 6.05
C CYS A 15 -0.25 -0.29 5.46
N ILE A 16 -0.07 0.77 6.26
CA ILE A 16 -0.18 2.15 5.75
C ILE A 16 0.87 2.42 4.67
N GLU A 17 2.11 1.96 4.86
CA GLU A 17 3.15 2.09 3.83
C GLU A 17 2.77 1.39 2.52
N HIS A 18 2.34 0.13 2.59
CA HIS A 18 1.95 -0.65 1.41
C HIS A 18 0.71 -0.07 0.72
N LEU A 19 -0.30 0.34 1.49
CA LEU A 19 -1.50 0.97 0.98
C LEU A 19 -1.20 2.28 0.27
N LEU A 20 -0.34 3.13 0.85
CA LEU A 20 0.05 4.39 0.23
C LEU A 20 0.81 4.13 -1.08
N HIS A 21 1.80 3.23 -1.06
CA HIS A 21 2.53 2.85 -2.26
C HIS A 21 1.57 2.37 -3.36
N PHE A 22 0.71 1.40 -3.03
CA PHE A 22 -0.27 0.84 -3.96
C PHE A 22 -1.23 1.91 -4.52
N THR A 23 -1.67 2.84 -3.68
CA THR A 23 -2.57 3.94 -4.08
C THR A 23 -1.89 4.88 -5.06
N LEU A 24 -0.65 5.29 -4.78
CA LEU A 24 0.14 6.15 -5.66
C LEU A 24 0.44 5.46 -6.99
N SER A 25 0.86 4.19 -6.97
CA SER A 25 1.09 3.41 -8.20
C SER A 25 -0.19 3.26 -9.03
N SER A 26 -1.32 2.92 -8.39
CA SER A 26 -2.61 2.78 -9.08
C SER A 26 -3.10 4.09 -9.70
N SER A 27 -2.79 5.24 -9.07
CA SER A 27 -3.09 6.57 -9.63
C SER A 27 -2.25 6.87 -10.87
N ILE A 28 -0.96 6.50 -10.87
CA ILE A 28 -0.07 6.67 -12.03
C ILE A 28 -0.56 5.81 -13.21
N ASP A 29 -0.93 4.56 -12.92
CA ASP A 29 -1.39 3.57 -13.90
C ASP A 29 -2.84 3.78 -14.35
N GLU A 30 -3.55 4.80 -13.83
CA GLU A 30 -4.97 5.08 -14.11
C GLU A 30 -5.91 3.90 -13.78
N THR A 31 -5.53 3.06 -12.82
CA THR A 31 -6.35 1.94 -12.36
C THR A 31 -7.07 2.24 -11.04
N LEU A 32 -6.82 3.40 -10.42
CA LEU A 32 -7.48 3.81 -9.18
C LEU A 32 -8.92 4.26 -9.46
N GLU A 33 -9.84 3.86 -8.60
CA GLU A 33 -11.28 4.13 -8.77
C GLU A 33 -11.70 5.54 -8.33
N ILE A 34 -10.80 6.28 -7.70
CA ILE A 34 -10.99 7.63 -7.20
C ILE A 34 -9.89 8.54 -7.75
N ASP A 35 -10.25 9.77 -8.09
CA ASP A 35 -9.28 10.80 -8.45
C ASP A 35 -8.52 11.26 -7.21
N LEU A 36 -7.20 11.10 -7.24
CA LEU A 36 -6.32 11.50 -6.16
C LEU A 36 -6.14 13.02 -6.10
N GLY A 37 -6.50 13.76 -7.16
CA GLY A 37 -6.27 15.20 -7.25
C GLY A 37 -4.80 15.60 -7.37
N LEU A 38 -3.90 14.62 -7.55
CA LEU A 38 -2.46 14.79 -7.72
C LEU A 38 -2.04 14.44 -9.15
N SER A 39 -1.06 15.16 -9.69
CA SER A 39 -0.50 14.83 -10.99
C SER A 39 0.27 13.50 -10.95
N LYS A 40 0.29 12.76 -12.07
CA LYS A 40 1.08 11.53 -12.19
C LYS A 40 2.57 11.75 -11.93
N GLU A 41 3.08 12.92 -12.32
CA GLU A 41 4.46 13.32 -12.08
C GLU A 41 4.72 13.48 -10.57
N TYR A 42 3.79 14.12 -9.84
CA TYR A 42 3.89 14.27 -8.39
C TYR A 42 3.88 12.91 -7.68
N CYS A 43 2.95 12.04 -8.04
CA CYS A 43 2.88 10.67 -7.51
C CYS A 43 4.17 9.88 -7.81
N SER A 44 4.68 9.97 -9.04
CA SER A 44 5.95 9.33 -9.43
C SER A 44 7.11 9.85 -8.58
N ASN A 45 7.20 11.17 -8.39
CA ASN A 45 8.26 11.81 -7.61
C ASN A 45 8.22 11.43 -6.11
N LEU A 46 7.05 11.12 -5.55
CA LEU A 46 6.96 10.55 -4.19
C LEU A 46 7.55 9.15 -4.08
N LEU A 47 7.48 8.36 -5.16
CA LEU A 47 7.92 6.96 -5.23
C LEU A 47 9.39 6.78 -5.64
N ILE A 48 10.04 7.83 -6.17
CA ILE A 48 11.44 7.79 -6.61
C ILE A 48 12.36 7.31 -5.47
N ASN A 49 13.21 6.32 -5.74
CA ASN A 49 14.28 5.92 -4.84
C ASN A 49 15.51 6.81 -5.01
N ASP A 50 16.29 7.01 -3.94
CA ASP A 50 17.61 7.63 -4.08
C ASP A 50 18.57 6.64 -4.78
N PRO A 51 19.18 7.00 -5.92
CA PRO A 51 20.10 6.11 -6.64
C PRO A 51 21.40 5.78 -5.90
N ASP A 52 21.79 6.57 -4.88
CA ASP A 52 22.95 6.26 -4.03
C ASP A 52 22.60 6.37 -2.53
N PRO A 53 22.05 5.30 -1.93
CA PRO A 53 21.71 5.29 -0.51
C PRO A 53 22.96 5.30 0.39
N ASN A 54 24.15 4.92 -0.11
CA ASN A 54 25.37 4.80 0.69
C ASN A 54 26.04 6.15 0.98
N HIS A 55 25.70 7.20 0.23
CA HIS A 55 26.05 8.59 0.61
C HIS A 55 25.32 9.07 1.88
N CYS A 56 24.37 8.29 2.41
CA CYS A 56 23.62 8.64 3.62
C CYS A 56 24.18 8.05 4.93
N ASN A 57 25.23 7.22 4.90
CA ASN A 57 25.83 6.61 6.11
C ASN A 57 26.49 7.63 7.09
N ILE A 58 26.50 8.92 6.76
CA ILE A 58 26.98 9.98 7.67
C ILE A 58 25.85 10.50 8.59
N THR A 59 24.59 10.10 8.40
CA THR A 59 23.45 10.80 9.03
C THR A 59 22.47 9.93 9.84
N GLU A 60 22.87 8.77 10.35
CA GLU A 60 22.11 8.13 11.44
C GLU A 60 22.30 8.85 12.80
N LEU A 61 23.16 9.88 12.87
CA LEU A 61 23.51 10.60 14.10
C LEU A 61 22.88 12.01 14.23
N LEU A 62 22.11 12.49 13.25
CA LEU A 62 21.47 13.82 13.32
C LEU A 62 20.00 13.74 12.91
N ASP A 63 19.19 13.23 13.83
CA ASP A 63 17.73 13.23 13.81
C ASP A 63 17.10 14.64 14.01
N SER A 64 17.87 15.70 13.80
CA SER A 64 17.38 17.06 14.02
C SER A 64 18.31 18.05 13.32
N SER A 65 17.77 18.78 12.33
CA SER A 65 18.41 19.87 11.56
C SER A 65 19.35 19.45 10.40
N ALA A 66 18.80 19.23 9.19
CA ALA A 66 19.15 19.96 7.95
C ALA A 66 18.76 19.23 6.64
N GLY A 67 18.06 19.93 5.74
CA GLY A 67 18.01 19.62 4.30
C GLY A 67 16.86 18.74 3.80
N VAL A 68 17.06 18.16 2.61
CA VAL A 68 16.05 17.35 1.90
C VAL A 68 15.74 16.05 2.64
N PRO A 69 14.46 15.65 2.81
CA PRO A 69 14.08 14.37 3.42
C PRO A 69 14.71 13.15 2.71
N PRO A 70 14.92 12.02 3.43
CA PRO A 70 15.38 10.79 2.79
C PRO A 70 14.34 10.27 1.79
N TYR A 71 14.81 9.78 0.65
CA TYR A 71 13.99 9.15 -0.38
C TYR A 71 13.91 7.63 -0.14
N PRO A 72 12.82 6.98 -0.55
CA PRO A 72 11.66 7.56 -1.24
C PRO A 72 10.72 8.33 -0.29
N LEU A 73 10.20 9.48 -0.72
CA LEU A 73 9.42 10.39 0.12
C LEU A 73 8.12 9.76 0.64
N TYR A 74 7.51 8.84 -0.12
CA TYR A 74 6.28 8.19 0.32
C TYR A 74 6.45 7.43 1.65
N LYS A 75 7.65 6.95 2.00
CA LYS A 75 7.87 6.27 3.30
C LYS A 75 7.76 7.23 4.48
N ARG A 76 8.32 8.43 4.32
CA ARG A 76 8.16 9.51 5.31
C ARG A 76 6.70 9.95 5.38
N LEU A 77 6.03 10.07 4.24
CA LEU A 77 4.59 10.38 4.21
C LEU A 77 3.76 9.30 4.89
N ALA A 78 4.02 8.01 4.65
CA ALA A 78 3.35 6.89 5.30
C ALA A 78 3.53 6.93 6.82
N SER A 79 4.74 7.25 7.29
CA SER A 79 5.03 7.41 8.71
C SER A 79 4.25 8.57 9.33
N ALA A 80 4.19 9.72 8.65
CA ALA A 80 3.42 10.88 9.10
C ALA A 80 1.90 10.60 9.10
N LEU A 81 1.39 9.91 8.06
CA LEU A 81 0.01 9.46 8.00
C LEU A 81 -0.32 8.51 9.14
N HIS A 82 0.56 7.55 9.44
CA HIS A 82 0.39 6.64 10.57
C HIS A 82 0.23 7.42 11.90
N GLN A 83 1.08 8.42 12.15
CA GLN A 83 0.96 9.28 13.34
C GLN A 83 -0.36 10.06 13.38
N CYS A 84 -0.83 10.56 12.24
CA CYS A 84 -2.13 11.25 12.14
C CYS A 84 -3.30 10.29 12.39
N LEU A 85 -3.20 9.06 11.90
CA LEU A 85 -4.21 8.02 12.11
C LEU A 85 -4.27 7.54 13.57
N GLU A 86 -3.12 7.41 14.23
CA GLU A 86 -3.04 7.03 15.64
C GLU A 86 -3.59 8.14 16.56
N SER A 87 -3.27 9.40 16.27
CA SER A 87 -3.74 10.55 17.05
C SER A 87 -5.17 10.97 16.71
N GLY A 88 -5.69 10.57 15.55
CA GLY A 88 -7.00 11.00 15.05
C GLY A 88 -7.04 12.48 14.63
N ALA A 89 -5.89 13.10 14.40
CA ALA A 89 -5.76 14.51 14.06
C ALA A 89 -4.57 14.74 13.12
N PHE A 90 -4.57 15.87 12.43
CA PHE A 90 -3.43 16.29 11.62
C PHE A 90 -2.24 16.65 12.52
N VAL A 91 -1.14 15.90 12.40
CA VAL A 91 0.10 16.14 13.13
C VAL A 91 1.19 16.58 12.16
N ARG A 92 1.62 17.84 12.27
CA ARG A 92 2.72 18.38 11.46
C ARG A 92 4.05 17.76 11.91
N ASN A 93 4.87 17.35 10.95
CA ASN A 93 6.24 16.91 11.21
C ASN A 93 7.09 18.12 11.65
N SER A 94 7.39 18.18 12.95
CA SER A 94 7.90 19.37 13.64
C SER A 94 9.42 19.45 13.57
N ASN A 95 9.97 19.77 12.40
CA ASN A 95 11.42 19.95 12.23
C ASN A 95 11.88 21.43 12.27
N ALA A 96 11.07 22.36 12.78
CA ALA A 96 11.54 23.73 12.98
C ALA A 96 10.90 24.38 14.21
N ASN A 97 11.74 24.76 15.17
CA ASN A 97 11.50 25.80 16.17
C ASN A 97 11.33 27.17 15.48
N MET A 98 10.33 27.31 14.61
CA MET A 98 10.03 28.56 13.93
C MET A 98 8.53 28.81 14.03
N GLN A 99 8.18 29.57 15.06
CA GLN A 99 6.86 30.07 15.36
C GLN A 99 6.52 31.17 14.33
N PHE A 100 6.15 30.78 13.11
CA PHE A 100 5.53 31.72 12.17
C PHE A 100 4.05 31.84 12.51
N GLN A 101 3.52 33.07 12.41
CA GLN A 101 2.09 33.35 12.52
C GLN A 101 1.35 32.51 11.48
N GLU A 102 0.66 31.48 11.94
CA GLU A 102 -0.23 30.68 11.10
C GLU A 102 -1.32 31.62 10.57
N HIS A 103 -1.37 31.78 9.24
CA HIS A 103 -2.42 32.57 8.62
C HIS A 103 -3.77 31.90 8.88
N GLU A 104 -4.85 32.68 8.99
CA GLU A 104 -6.23 32.21 9.21
C GLU A 104 -6.65 31.13 8.19
N SER A 105 -6.11 31.17 6.97
CA SER A 105 -6.33 30.15 5.93
C SER A 105 -5.68 28.79 6.21
N PHE A 106 -4.59 28.75 6.99
CA PHE A 106 -3.93 27.51 7.39
C PHE A 106 -4.71 26.83 8.52
N GLU A 107 -5.13 27.57 9.55
CA GLU A 107 -5.93 27.00 10.64
C GLU A 107 -7.24 26.42 10.13
N LYS A 108 -7.92 27.10 9.19
CA LYS A 108 -9.11 26.54 8.55
C LYS A 108 -8.83 25.21 7.84
N ARG A 109 -7.73 25.13 7.07
CA ARG A 109 -7.36 23.89 6.35
C ARG A 109 -6.94 22.76 7.30
N LYS A 110 -6.31 23.10 8.40
CA LYS A 110 -5.96 22.16 9.48
C LYS A 110 -7.21 21.59 10.14
N ASP A 111 -8.25 22.40 10.37
CA ASP A 111 -9.55 21.92 10.85
C ASP A 111 -10.20 20.95 9.84
N ASP A 112 -10.16 21.28 8.55
CA ASP A 112 -10.64 20.40 7.48
C ASP A 112 -9.85 19.06 7.48
N TRP A 113 -8.52 19.10 7.64
CA TRP A 113 -7.70 17.90 7.75
C TRP A 113 -7.96 17.10 9.04
N ASN A 114 -8.22 17.77 10.16
CA ASN A 114 -8.59 17.09 11.40
C ASN A 114 -9.89 16.30 11.22
N MET A 115 -10.91 16.90 10.62
CA MET A 115 -12.16 16.22 10.31
C MET A 115 -11.93 15.05 9.35
N LEU A 116 -11.08 15.23 8.34
CA LEU A 116 -10.69 14.17 7.40
C LEU A 116 -10.09 12.95 8.11
N PHE A 117 -9.17 13.15 9.06
CA PHE A 117 -8.55 12.07 9.84
C PHE A 117 -9.52 11.45 10.86
N GLN A 118 -10.42 12.24 11.45
CA GLN A 118 -11.46 11.71 12.33
C GLN A 118 -12.40 10.75 11.59
N GLU A 119 -12.85 11.12 10.39
CA GLU A 119 -13.80 10.31 9.62
C GLU A 119 -13.13 9.14 8.90
N ASN A 120 -12.20 9.45 7.99
CA ASN A 120 -11.57 8.44 7.15
C ASN A 120 -10.50 7.65 7.90
N GLY A 121 -9.80 8.29 8.84
CA GLY A 121 -8.80 7.60 9.65
C GLY A 121 -9.44 6.57 10.58
N PHE A 122 -10.54 6.92 11.25
CA PHE A 122 -11.30 5.96 12.06
C PHE A 122 -11.82 4.79 11.22
N LYS A 123 -12.38 5.07 10.03
CA LYS A 123 -12.84 4.04 9.09
C LYS A 123 -11.71 3.08 8.70
N LEU A 124 -10.54 3.62 8.31
CA LEU A 124 -9.39 2.82 7.90
C LEU A 124 -8.88 1.94 9.05
N ILE A 125 -8.66 2.53 10.23
CA ILE A 125 -8.15 1.80 11.40
C ILE A 125 -9.12 0.68 11.82
N ASN A 126 -10.42 0.91 11.77
CA ASN A 126 -11.40 -0.13 12.09
C ASN A 126 -11.39 -1.27 11.08
N MET A 127 -11.26 -0.98 9.78
CA MET A 127 -11.09 -2.03 8.76
C MET A 127 -9.83 -2.85 9.02
N LEU A 128 -8.70 -2.21 9.32
CA LEU A 128 -7.43 -2.90 9.58
C LEU A 128 -7.45 -3.72 10.88
N LYS A 129 -8.13 -3.24 11.93
CA LYS A 129 -8.30 -3.98 13.19
C LYS A 129 -9.23 -5.18 13.07
N ALA A 130 -10.16 -5.15 12.11
CA ALA A 130 -11.11 -6.23 11.88
C ALA A 130 -10.54 -7.38 11.02
N LEU A 131 -9.31 -7.26 10.52
CA LEU A 131 -8.70 -8.27 9.66
C LEU A 131 -8.38 -9.56 10.42
N ASP A 132 -8.73 -10.69 9.82
CA ASP A 132 -8.45 -12.01 10.38
C ASP A 132 -7.12 -12.58 9.85
N PHE A 133 -6.84 -12.38 8.56
CA PHE A 133 -5.66 -12.97 7.91
C PHE A 133 -5.05 -12.04 6.86
N GLU A 134 -3.72 -12.03 6.80
CA GLU A 134 -2.96 -11.48 5.68
C GLU A 134 -2.54 -12.60 4.72
N LEU A 135 -2.81 -12.42 3.43
CA LEU A 135 -2.43 -13.34 2.36
C LEU A 135 -1.61 -12.62 1.30
N HIS A 136 -0.72 -13.35 0.64
CA HIS A 136 0.03 -12.84 -0.50
C HIS A 136 -0.29 -13.60 -1.78
N VAL A 137 -0.50 -12.88 -2.87
CA VAL A 137 -0.76 -13.42 -4.20
C VAL A 137 0.02 -12.65 -5.27
N GLN A 138 0.52 -13.35 -6.29
CA GLN A 138 1.29 -12.75 -7.39
C GLN A 138 0.36 -12.24 -8.49
N GLU A 139 0.87 -11.33 -9.34
CA GLU A 139 0.21 -11.02 -10.61
C GLU A 139 0.25 -12.24 -11.56
N PRO A 140 -0.78 -12.44 -12.42
CA PRO A 140 -1.94 -11.56 -12.66
C PRO A 140 -3.10 -11.74 -11.65
N TYR A 141 -2.97 -12.68 -10.70
CA TYR A 141 -4.08 -13.08 -9.83
C TYR A 141 -4.50 -11.98 -8.85
N PHE A 142 -3.58 -11.12 -8.42
CA PHE A 142 -3.91 -9.97 -7.58
C PHE A 142 -4.88 -9.02 -8.31
N SER A 143 -4.54 -8.61 -9.54
CA SER A 143 -5.40 -7.77 -10.36
C SER A 143 -6.73 -8.46 -10.70
N GLN A 144 -6.72 -9.76 -10.95
CA GLN A 144 -7.94 -10.54 -11.21
C GLN A 144 -8.86 -10.63 -9.98
N LEU A 145 -8.32 -10.75 -8.77
CA LEU A 145 -9.07 -10.70 -7.51
C LEU A 145 -9.67 -9.30 -7.29
N ARG A 146 -8.86 -8.26 -7.50
CA ARG A 146 -9.32 -6.86 -7.39
C ARG A 146 -10.46 -6.53 -8.35
N GLY A 147 -10.37 -7.04 -9.57
CA GLY A 147 -11.39 -6.89 -10.62
C GLY A 147 -12.57 -7.85 -10.49
N GLY A 148 -12.58 -8.76 -9.49
CA GLY A 148 -13.69 -9.70 -9.26
C GLY A 148 -13.82 -10.82 -10.30
N VAL A 149 -12.86 -10.97 -11.21
CA VAL A 149 -12.86 -12.07 -12.19
C VAL A 149 -12.44 -13.37 -11.52
N LYS A 150 -11.38 -13.31 -10.71
CA LYS A 150 -10.98 -14.41 -9.83
C LYS A 150 -11.78 -14.30 -8.53
N THR A 151 -12.57 -15.31 -8.22
CA THR A 151 -13.46 -15.35 -7.03
C THR A 151 -13.17 -16.50 -6.10
N VAL A 152 -12.21 -17.37 -6.45
CA VAL A 152 -11.80 -18.50 -5.63
C VAL A 152 -10.28 -18.52 -5.52
N GLU A 153 -9.77 -18.54 -4.30
CA GLU A 153 -8.35 -18.66 -4.00
C GLU A 153 -8.01 -20.07 -3.50
N GLY A 154 -7.20 -20.79 -4.29
CA GLY A 154 -6.75 -22.14 -3.95
C GLY A 154 -5.47 -22.12 -3.11
N ARG A 155 -5.48 -22.78 -1.95
CA ARG A 155 -4.31 -22.93 -1.07
C ARG A 155 -4.17 -24.38 -0.60
N CYS A 156 -2.94 -24.87 -0.42
CA CYS A 156 -2.75 -26.14 0.26
C CYS A 156 -3.19 -25.99 1.73
N ALA A 157 -3.91 -26.97 2.28
CA ALA A 157 -4.56 -26.86 3.59
C ALA A 157 -3.58 -27.00 4.77
N VAL A 158 -2.65 -26.06 4.90
CA VAL A 158 -1.54 -26.12 5.88
C VAL A 158 -1.56 -24.93 6.82
N GLY A 159 -1.07 -25.15 8.04
CA GLY A 159 -0.87 -24.08 9.04
C GLY A 159 -2.15 -23.28 9.29
N ASP A 160 -2.01 -21.95 9.30
CA ASP A 160 -3.07 -21.01 9.63
C ASP A 160 -4.20 -20.96 8.60
N TYR A 161 -3.97 -21.40 7.36
CA TYR A 161 -5.04 -21.47 6.35
C TYR A 161 -6.21 -22.34 6.79
N ASN A 162 -5.97 -23.36 7.62
CA ASN A 162 -7.01 -24.23 8.16
C ASN A 162 -7.97 -23.51 9.13
N ARG A 163 -7.61 -22.31 9.59
CA ARG A 163 -8.41 -21.49 10.49
C ARG A 163 -9.33 -20.53 9.75
N ILE A 164 -9.12 -20.35 8.44
CA ILE A 164 -9.96 -19.50 7.59
C ILE A 164 -11.37 -20.10 7.51
N LYS A 165 -12.38 -19.27 7.75
CA LYS A 165 -13.79 -19.65 7.75
C LYS A 165 -14.61 -18.60 7.00
N THR A 166 -15.81 -18.97 6.60
CA THR A 166 -16.81 -18.02 6.09
C THR A 166 -16.98 -16.83 7.04
N GLY A 167 -17.08 -15.63 6.46
CA GLY A 167 -17.15 -14.35 7.17
C GLY A 167 -15.79 -13.76 7.55
N ALA A 168 -14.68 -14.49 7.37
CA ALA A 168 -13.35 -13.94 7.66
C ALA A 168 -12.95 -12.83 6.67
N LEU A 169 -12.27 -11.81 7.18
CA LEU A 169 -11.70 -10.71 6.40
C LEU A 169 -10.23 -10.97 6.07
N LEU A 170 -9.94 -11.02 4.77
CA LEU A 170 -8.62 -11.29 4.21
C LEU A 170 -8.02 -10.02 3.63
N LEU A 171 -6.79 -9.69 4.02
CA LEU A 171 -6.02 -8.62 3.40
C LEU A 171 -4.97 -9.22 2.45
N PHE A 172 -5.18 -9.06 1.14
CA PHE A 172 -4.25 -9.50 0.11
C PHE A 172 -3.19 -8.43 -0.17
N ASN A 173 -1.92 -8.85 -0.15
CA ASN A 173 -0.75 -8.00 -0.40
C ASN A 173 -0.78 -6.69 0.41
N LYS A 174 -1.30 -6.74 1.63
CA LYS A 174 -1.51 -5.59 2.51
C LYS A 174 -2.40 -4.46 1.94
N CYS A 175 -3.11 -4.69 0.83
CA CYS A 175 -3.80 -3.62 0.09
C CYS A 175 -5.27 -3.91 -0.23
N LEU A 176 -5.61 -5.15 -0.59
CA LEU A 176 -6.95 -5.52 -1.07
C LEU A 176 -7.71 -6.28 0.01
N LEU A 177 -8.83 -5.73 0.47
CA LEU A 177 -9.71 -6.37 1.44
C LEU A 177 -10.72 -7.25 0.70
N LEU A 178 -10.80 -8.53 1.06
CA LEU A 178 -11.81 -9.46 0.58
C LEU A 178 -12.47 -10.20 1.74
N GLU A 179 -13.74 -10.56 1.58
CA GLU A 179 -14.49 -11.33 2.58
C GLU A 179 -14.69 -12.77 2.09
N VAL A 180 -14.43 -13.73 2.96
CA VAL A 180 -14.63 -15.15 2.66
C VAL A 180 -16.12 -15.48 2.64
N GLN A 181 -16.61 -15.89 1.49
CA GLN A 181 -17.99 -16.34 1.29
C GLN A 181 -18.16 -17.81 1.64
N ASP A 182 -17.16 -18.64 1.34
CA ASP A 182 -17.23 -20.08 1.53
C ASP A 182 -15.82 -20.70 1.53
N VAL A 183 -15.65 -21.81 2.24
CA VAL A 183 -14.39 -22.57 2.32
C VAL A 183 -14.67 -24.06 2.15
N GLU A 184 -14.20 -24.63 1.05
CA GLU A 184 -14.34 -26.06 0.77
C GLU A 184 -12.98 -26.76 0.74
N ARG A 185 -12.97 -28.05 1.11
CA ARG A 185 -11.77 -28.91 1.09
C ARG A 185 -11.86 -29.93 -0.03
N TYR A 186 -10.75 -30.13 -0.73
CA TYR A 186 -10.61 -31.14 -1.77
C TYR A 186 -9.33 -31.96 -1.56
N ALA A 187 -9.29 -33.17 -2.14
CA ALA A 187 -8.13 -34.04 -2.04
C ALA A 187 -6.94 -33.54 -2.87
N SER A 188 -7.21 -32.90 -4.01
CA SER A 188 -6.20 -32.36 -4.92
C SER A 188 -6.61 -31.02 -5.55
N PHE A 189 -5.64 -30.29 -6.12
CA PHE A 189 -5.97 -29.10 -6.92
C PHE A 189 -6.77 -29.45 -8.17
N ALA A 190 -6.58 -30.63 -8.76
CA ALA A 190 -7.35 -31.06 -9.91
C ALA A 190 -8.85 -31.19 -9.55
N ASP A 191 -9.17 -31.87 -8.45
CA ASP A 191 -10.55 -32.01 -7.96
C ASP A 191 -11.18 -30.64 -7.66
N MET A 192 -10.41 -29.74 -7.06
CA MET A 192 -10.85 -28.38 -6.76
C MET A 192 -11.17 -27.59 -8.04
N LEU A 193 -10.32 -27.68 -9.06
CA LEU A 193 -10.50 -26.97 -10.33
C LEU A 193 -11.69 -27.52 -11.12
N GLU A 194 -11.93 -28.83 -11.05
CA GLU A 194 -13.10 -29.48 -11.64
C GLU A 194 -14.39 -29.01 -10.96
N ALA A 195 -14.40 -28.88 -9.63
CA ALA A 195 -15.58 -28.50 -8.85
C ALA A 195 -15.90 -26.98 -8.87
N LYS A 196 -14.90 -26.10 -8.70
CA LYS A 196 -15.09 -24.65 -8.50
C LYS A 196 -15.07 -23.80 -9.78
N SER A 197 -14.99 -24.44 -10.95
CA SER A 197 -14.74 -23.85 -12.27
C SER A 197 -13.34 -23.22 -12.41
N LEU A 198 -12.60 -23.68 -13.43
CA LEU A 198 -11.24 -23.25 -13.73
C LEU A 198 -11.13 -21.72 -13.86
N GLU A 199 -12.07 -21.07 -14.55
CA GLU A 199 -12.04 -19.62 -14.79
C GLU A 199 -12.17 -18.80 -13.51
N ARG A 200 -12.88 -19.30 -12.50
CA ARG A 200 -13.06 -18.60 -11.22
C ARG A 200 -11.83 -18.71 -10.32
N VAL A 201 -11.06 -19.78 -10.48
CA VAL A 201 -9.85 -20.06 -9.71
C VAL A 201 -8.60 -19.50 -10.40
N LEU A 202 -8.44 -19.76 -11.70
CA LEU A 202 -7.29 -19.38 -12.52
C LEU A 202 -7.77 -18.79 -13.85
N PRO A 203 -8.29 -17.55 -13.87
CA PRO A 203 -8.71 -16.90 -15.11
C PRO A 203 -7.58 -16.88 -16.14
N GLY A 204 -7.88 -17.36 -17.35
CA GLY A 204 -6.94 -17.45 -18.47
C GLY A 204 -6.29 -18.83 -18.66
N ALA A 205 -6.34 -19.72 -17.66
CA ALA A 205 -5.94 -21.12 -17.85
C ALA A 205 -6.95 -21.87 -18.74
N LYS A 206 -6.45 -22.72 -19.64
CA LYS A 206 -7.30 -23.43 -20.62
C LYS A 206 -7.73 -24.81 -20.17
N THR A 207 -6.92 -25.49 -19.37
CA THR A 207 -7.21 -26.85 -18.89
C THR A 207 -6.90 -27.03 -17.41
N ILE A 208 -7.49 -28.07 -16.81
CA ILE A 208 -7.26 -28.43 -15.40
C ILE A 208 -5.80 -28.83 -15.17
N GLU A 209 -5.18 -29.51 -16.13
CA GLU A 209 -3.77 -29.92 -16.06
C GLU A 209 -2.83 -28.70 -16.04
N GLU A 210 -3.10 -27.71 -16.90
CA GLU A 210 -2.39 -26.44 -16.90
C GLU A 210 -2.57 -25.72 -15.54
N GLY A 211 -3.80 -25.67 -15.04
CA GLY A 211 -4.12 -25.09 -13.74
C GLY A 211 -3.39 -25.78 -12.58
N ALA A 212 -3.35 -27.11 -12.58
CA ALA A 212 -2.61 -27.88 -11.59
C ALA A 212 -1.10 -27.62 -11.68
N GLN A 213 -0.54 -27.49 -12.89
CA GLN A 213 0.88 -27.14 -13.08
C GLN A 213 1.23 -25.75 -12.53
N ILE A 214 0.33 -24.77 -12.61
CA ILE A 214 0.51 -23.47 -11.98
C ILE A 214 0.73 -23.64 -10.47
N TYR A 215 -0.09 -24.45 -9.80
CA TYR A 215 0.06 -24.72 -8.37
C TYR A 215 1.36 -25.45 -8.02
N ARG A 216 1.93 -26.23 -8.93
CA ARG A 216 3.23 -26.92 -8.72
C ARG A 216 4.41 -25.97 -8.55
N LYS A 217 4.29 -24.73 -9.02
CA LYS A 217 5.30 -23.68 -8.77
C LYS A 217 5.37 -23.30 -7.29
N PHE A 218 4.31 -23.58 -6.52
CA PHE A 218 4.17 -23.18 -5.11
C PHE A 218 4.13 -24.36 -4.13
N TYR A 219 3.57 -25.50 -4.55
CA TYR A 219 3.34 -26.66 -3.69
C TYR A 219 3.82 -27.97 -4.33
N THR A 220 4.56 -28.77 -3.55
CA THR A 220 4.94 -30.12 -3.97
C THR A 220 3.74 -31.08 -3.93
N VAL A 221 3.82 -32.16 -4.71
CA VAL A 221 2.76 -33.17 -4.79
C VAL A 221 2.55 -33.85 -3.43
N GLU A 222 3.62 -34.08 -2.68
CA GLU A 222 3.57 -34.70 -1.35
C GLU A 222 2.81 -33.82 -0.37
N LYS A 223 3.07 -32.51 -0.40
CA LYS A 223 2.42 -31.55 0.49
C LYS A 223 0.93 -31.47 0.21
N GLU A 224 0.54 -31.48 -1.05
CA GLU A 224 -0.87 -31.57 -1.44
C GLU A 224 -1.52 -32.88 -1.00
N LYS A 225 -0.92 -34.03 -1.30
CA LYS A 225 -1.51 -35.32 -0.92
C LYS A 225 -1.67 -35.49 0.59
N LEU A 226 -0.73 -34.95 1.36
CA LEU A 226 -0.74 -35.05 2.82
C LEU A 226 -1.84 -34.18 3.47
N ASN A 227 -2.10 -32.99 2.92
CA ASN A 227 -2.94 -31.99 3.56
C ASN A 227 -4.27 -31.75 2.84
N GLY A 228 -4.36 -32.10 1.56
CA GLY A 228 -5.40 -31.64 0.65
C GLY A 228 -5.24 -30.16 0.31
N VAL A 229 -6.32 -29.60 -0.25
CA VAL A 229 -6.39 -28.21 -0.69
C VAL A 229 -7.67 -27.54 -0.19
N LEU A 230 -7.61 -26.22 -0.05
CA LEU A 230 -8.71 -25.34 0.30
C LEU A 230 -9.08 -24.50 -0.92
N ALA A 231 -10.36 -24.47 -1.27
CA ALA A 231 -10.94 -23.44 -2.12
C ALA A 231 -11.58 -22.37 -1.24
N ILE A 232 -11.00 -21.18 -1.23
CA ILE A 232 -11.48 -20.04 -0.45
C ILE A 232 -12.25 -19.14 -1.41
N SER A 233 -13.57 -19.22 -1.41
CA SER A 233 -14.42 -18.35 -2.22
C SER A 233 -14.50 -16.98 -1.56
N VAL A 234 -14.28 -15.93 -2.34
CA VAL A 234 -14.17 -14.56 -1.83
C VAL A 234 -15.05 -13.59 -2.61
N SER A 235 -15.50 -12.55 -1.94
CA SER A 235 -16.15 -11.39 -2.54
C SER A 235 -15.40 -10.12 -2.14
N ARG A 236 -15.62 -9.05 -2.89
CA ARG A 236 -15.02 -7.74 -2.62
C ARG A 236 -16.04 -6.86 -1.90
N PRO A 237 -15.78 -6.44 -0.64
CA PRO A 237 -16.60 -5.44 0.03
C PRO A 237 -16.51 -4.07 -0.65
N ASP A 238 -17.58 -3.27 -0.53
CA ASP A 238 -17.66 -1.91 -1.08
C ASP A 238 -16.59 -0.98 -0.48
N SER A 239 -16.35 -1.12 0.83
CA SER A 239 -15.30 -0.36 1.52
C SER A 239 -13.95 -1.03 1.36
N GLN A 240 -12.97 -0.27 0.87
CA GLN A 240 -11.61 -0.73 0.68
C GLN A 240 -10.59 0.18 1.39
N PRO A 241 -9.53 -0.38 1.98
CA PRO A 241 -8.53 0.40 2.70
C PRO A 241 -7.77 1.34 1.76
N TYR A 242 -7.44 0.90 0.53
CA TYR A 242 -6.74 1.75 -0.43
C TYR A 242 -7.59 2.92 -0.93
N ILE A 243 -8.91 2.75 -1.04
CA ILE A 243 -9.84 3.85 -1.36
C ILE A 243 -9.90 4.87 -0.22
N THR A 244 -9.84 4.38 1.03
CA THR A 244 -9.87 5.25 2.21
C THR A 244 -8.57 6.05 2.34
N ILE A 245 -7.40 5.43 2.11
CA ILE A 245 -6.13 6.16 1.99
C ILE A 245 -6.16 7.16 0.83
N ALA A 246 -6.66 6.77 -0.34
CA ALA A 246 -6.78 7.69 -1.46
C ALA A 246 -7.63 8.92 -1.13
N SER A 247 -8.72 8.73 -0.39
CA SER A 247 -9.59 9.82 0.07
C SER A 247 -8.85 10.77 1.04
N ILE A 248 -8.03 10.21 1.96
CA ILE A 248 -7.18 11.02 2.85
C ILE A 248 -6.14 11.80 2.05
N VAL A 249 -5.44 11.15 1.12
CA VAL A 249 -4.41 11.79 0.29
C VAL A 249 -5.01 12.89 -0.59
N SER A 250 -6.18 12.64 -1.19
CA SER A 250 -6.92 13.63 -1.99
C SER A 250 -7.35 14.83 -1.13
N GLY A 251 -7.92 14.59 0.05
CA GLY A 251 -8.33 15.65 0.98
C GLY A 251 -7.16 16.47 1.55
N LEU A 252 -5.97 15.87 1.70
CA LEU A 252 -4.76 16.59 2.09
C LEU A 252 -4.30 17.55 0.99
N SER A 253 -4.48 17.17 -0.28
CA SER A 253 -3.94 17.87 -1.46
C SER A 253 -2.41 18.05 -1.39
N TYR A 254 -1.85 18.80 -2.35
CA TYR A 254 -0.42 19.12 -2.37
C TYR A 254 0.08 19.77 -1.08
N GLU A 255 -0.73 20.63 -0.46
CA GLU A 255 -0.31 21.40 0.71
C GLU A 255 -0.26 20.55 1.99
N GLY A 256 -1.27 19.72 2.24
CA GLY A 256 -1.29 18.83 3.39
C GLY A 256 -0.16 17.81 3.29
N ILE A 257 0.08 17.25 2.10
CA ILE A 257 1.20 16.34 1.85
C ILE A 257 2.54 17.03 2.11
N SER A 258 2.74 18.25 1.56
CA SER A 258 3.96 19.03 1.79
C SER A 258 4.19 19.32 3.27
N SER A 259 3.11 19.66 3.99
CA SER A 259 3.15 19.90 5.43
C SER A 259 3.51 18.65 6.25
N LEU A 260 2.98 17.47 5.89
CA LEU A 260 3.34 16.19 6.53
C LEU A 260 4.78 15.76 6.22
N LEU A 261 5.29 16.09 5.03
CA LEU A 261 6.69 15.88 4.67
C LEU A 261 7.65 16.85 5.35
N GLY A 262 7.14 17.90 6.01
CA GLY A 262 7.94 18.96 6.63
C GLY A 262 8.59 19.88 5.59
N LEU A 263 8.00 20.00 4.39
CA LEU A 263 8.48 20.89 3.34
C LEU A 263 7.97 22.31 3.61
N MET A 264 8.86 23.30 3.54
CA MET A 264 8.48 24.71 3.67
C MET A 264 8.08 25.27 2.31
N HIS A 265 6.99 26.04 2.30
CA HIS A 265 6.66 26.87 1.15
C HIS A 265 7.49 28.15 1.19
N THR A 266 8.52 28.24 0.36
CA THR A 266 9.27 29.48 0.14
C THR A 266 8.62 30.30 -0.98
N SER A 267 8.59 31.63 -0.83
CA SER A 267 8.08 32.53 -1.87
C SER A 267 8.79 32.25 -3.21
N GLY A 268 8.02 31.88 -4.24
CA GLY A 268 8.54 31.54 -5.57
C GLY A 268 8.56 30.05 -5.91
N THR A 269 8.32 29.16 -4.93
CA THR A 269 8.21 27.72 -5.16
C THR A 269 6.74 27.31 -5.29
N ALA A 270 6.39 26.65 -6.40
CA ALA A 270 5.04 26.14 -6.58
C ALA A 270 4.72 25.04 -5.55
N GLY A 271 3.54 25.10 -4.92
CA GLY A 271 3.14 24.18 -3.84
C GLY A 271 3.04 22.70 -4.23
N TYR A 272 3.11 22.38 -5.53
CA TYR A 272 3.14 21.04 -6.08
C TYR A 272 4.56 20.54 -6.43
N THR A 273 5.61 21.26 -6.04
CA THR A 273 6.99 20.83 -6.32
C THR A 273 7.57 20.08 -5.13
N LEU A 274 8.18 18.92 -5.42
CA LEU A 274 8.95 18.14 -4.46
C LEU A 274 10.42 18.44 -4.67
N PRO A 275 11.27 18.38 -3.63
CA PRO A 275 12.71 18.42 -3.84
C PRO A 275 13.14 17.25 -4.76
N PRO A 276 14.32 17.31 -5.37
CA PRO A 276 14.95 16.13 -5.97
C PRO A 276 15.73 15.33 -4.91
N PRO A 277 16.05 14.04 -5.18
CA PRO A 277 16.90 13.23 -4.31
C PRO A 277 18.23 13.90 -3.98
N ARG A 278 18.82 13.57 -2.81
CA ARG A 278 20.06 14.21 -2.34
C ARG A 278 21.23 13.96 -3.30
N SER A 279 21.35 12.74 -3.81
CA SER A 279 22.35 12.38 -4.82
C SER A 279 22.22 13.24 -6.08
N ALA A 280 21.00 13.46 -6.57
CA ALA A 280 20.76 14.30 -7.74
C ALA A 280 21.16 15.77 -7.50
N LEU A 281 20.86 16.32 -6.30
CA LEU A 281 21.36 17.64 -5.91
C LEU A 281 22.88 17.69 -5.89
N LEU A 282 23.53 16.72 -5.24
CA LEU A 282 25.00 16.66 -5.16
C LEU A 282 25.62 16.57 -6.56
N SER A 283 25.12 15.69 -7.43
CA SER A 283 25.60 15.56 -8.81
C SER A 283 25.47 16.86 -9.61
N SER A 284 24.43 17.67 -9.37
CA SER A 284 24.27 18.96 -10.05
C SER A 284 25.40 19.95 -9.76
N PHE A 285 26.01 19.90 -8.56
CA PHE A 285 27.16 20.73 -8.21
C PHE A 285 28.47 20.29 -8.87
N PHE A 286 28.53 19.05 -9.35
CA PHE A 286 29.72 18.49 -10.01
C PHE A 286 29.63 18.53 -11.55
N MET A 287 28.53 19.03 -12.10
CA MET A 287 28.42 19.22 -13.56
C MET A 287 29.27 20.42 -13.99
N PRO A 288 30.20 20.26 -14.96
CA PRO A 288 30.92 21.40 -15.49
C PRO A 288 29.92 22.37 -16.12
N HIS A 289 29.97 23.63 -15.69
CA HIS A 289 29.25 24.70 -16.37
C HIS A 289 29.80 24.81 -17.80
N GLU A 290 29.01 24.43 -18.81
CA GLU A 290 29.26 24.89 -20.17
C GLU A 290 28.64 26.28 -20.32
N PRO A 291 29.43 27.37 -20.32
CA PRO A 291 28.88 28.67 -20.65
C PRO A 291 28.39 28.62 -22.10
N THR A 292 27.09 28.83 -22.29
CA THR A 292 26.49 29.04 -23.61
C THR A 292 27.25 30.17 -24.31
N ARG A 293 27.91 29.82 -25.42
CA ARG A 293 28.67 30.74 -26.26
C ARG A 293 27.79 31.34 -27.36
#